data_AF-A0A3G2JN81-F1
#
_entry.id   AF-A0A3G2JN81-F1
#
_cell.length_a   1.000
_cell.length_b   1.000
_cell.length_c   1.000
_cell.angle_alpha   90.00
_cell.angle_beta   90.00
_cell.angle_gamma   90.00
#
_symmetry.space_group_name_H-M   'P 1'
#
loop_
_entity.id
_entity.type
_entity.pdbx_description
1 polymer ?
#
loop_
_entity_poly.entity_id
_entity_poly.type
_entity_poly.pdbx_seq_one_letter_code
_entity_poly.pdbx_strand_id
1 'polypeptide(L)'
;MSVPKLRSTAAVFTTMSALAATSILTGPSVAEPFSTAPCALHRTEAHHSEGLDTWNTAYARPTGTVDAVLVFLSFPDAAPRTSPAQLTADHFPVTSRFFAQASYGRFALRPHPLPRWLRMPRPSTAYAMRRDWSAEDRAAYLRDAFAVADKQVDFSRYRVVYLVADPDAPGVDSDATKVVNLDTPLHVDGTGIRRVVTVFEKHPPDRLVLAHETGHVFDLPDLYHRPVDGKGDWDTYVGDWDLMGSQFGLAPDLFAWHKWKLGWLDPRQVVCVHGTAPTRLTLEPLAAGPGVALRGTGGAPAFGLGHGAKLAVVRTGPDSALAFEARGTAGNDRASCRQGILVYRVRGGAESGGGPVEVVDAHPHTEACWENSVYPPLADAPVSLGESFTVPGEGVKVEVEDRTASGAWTVRITPALSD
;
A
#
# COMPACT_ATOMS: atom_id res chain seq x y z
N MET A 1 77.73 24.16 14.87
CA MET A 1 76.44 24.80 15.20
C MET A 1 75.35 23.76 14.99
N SER A 2 74.69 23.32 16.07
CA SER A 2 73.79 22.17 16.09
C SER A 2 72.51 22.56 16.83
N VAL A 3 71.40 22.69 16.10
CA VAL A 3 70.05 23.02 16.59
C VAL A 3 69.06 22.40 15.57
N PRO A 4 67.92 21.79 15.96
CA PRO A 4 67.74 20.81 17.02
C PRO A 4 66.88 19.61 16.55
N LYS A 5 67.16 18.42 17.09
CA LYS A 5 66.41 17.16 16.87
C LYS A 5 64.96 17.16 17.43
N LEU A 6 64.43 18.29 17.88
CA LEU A 6 63.13 18.41 18.57
C LEU A 6 61.91 18.59 17.64
N ARG A 7 62.10 18.94 16.36
CA ARG A 7 60.96 19.08 15.42
C ARG A 7 60.45 17.75 14.87
N SER A 8 61.30 16.72 14.85
CA SER A 8 60.94 15.39 14.33
C SER A 8 60.14 14.54 15.31
N THR A 9 60.32 14.74 16.62
CA THR A 9 59.60 13.97 17.65
C THR A 9 58.17 14.46 17.85
N ALA A 10 57.93 15.77 17.71
CA ALA A 10 56.58 16.33 17.82
C ALA A 10 55.64 15.83 16.70
N ALA A 11 56.14 15.76 15.46
CA ALA A 11 55.36 15.31 14.29
C ALA A 11 54.99 13.81 14.34
N VAL A 12 55.85 12.98 14.92
CA VAL A 12 55.60 11.53 15.10
C VAL A 12 54.56 11.29 16.20
N PHE A 13 54.56 12.10 17.28
CA PHE A 13 53.54 11.99 18.31
C PHE A 13 52.16 12.49 17.86
N THR A 14 52.07 13.49 16.96
CA THR A 14 50.77 13.94 16.44
C THR A 14 50.15 12.93 15.45
N THR A 15 50.97 12.23 14.67
CA THR A 15 50.51 11.19 13.73
C THR A 15 50.14 9.88 14.44
N MET A 16 50.86 9.48 15.50
CA MET A 16 50.51 8.31 16.32
C MET A 16 49.21 8.52 17.12
N SER A 17 48.94 9.73 17.63
CA SER A 17 47.67 10.01 18.33
C SER A 17 46.46 10.01 17.39
N ALA A 18 46.62 10.40 16.12
CA ALA A 18 45.56 10.33 15.11
C ALA A 18 45.25 8.89 14.66
N LEU A 19 46.26 8.00 14.64
CA LEU A 19 46.11 6.58 14.34
C LEU A 19 45.54 5.78 15.54
N ALA A 20 45.87 6.16 16.78
CA ALA A 20 45.30 5.53 17.98
C ALA A 20 43.84 5.96 18.25
N ALA A 21 43.47 7.21 17.93
CA ALA A 21 42.09 7.68 18.06
C ALA A 21 41.12 7.07 17.04
N THR A 22 41.63 6.56 15.91
CA THR A 22 40.82 5.87 14.89
C THR A 22 40.73 4.35 15.10
N SER A 23 41.49 3.78 16.04
CA SER A 23 41.54 2.33 16.29
C SER A 23 40.92 1.87 17.61
N ILE A 24 40.33 2.77 18.41
CA ILE A 24 39.70 2.46 19.72
C ILE A 24 38.16 2.63 19.72
N LEU A 25 37.55 2.95 18.57
CA LEU A 25 36.09 2.92 18.37
C LEU A 25 35.66 1.86 17.35
N THR A 26 36.32 0.70 17.36
CA THR A 26 35.72 -0.51 16.79
C THR A 26 35.06 -1.27 17.93
N GLY A 27 33.96 -0.72 18.45
CA GLY A 27 32.92 -1.59 19.00
C GLY A 27 32.52 -2.57 17.90
N PRO A 28 32.02 -3.76 18.21
CA PRO A 28 31.53 -4.63 17.17
C PRO A 28 30.37 -3.90 16.50
N SER A 29 30.60 -3.31 15.32
CA SER A 29 29.55 -3.18 14.31
C SER A 29 29.22 -4.61 13.92
N VAL A 30 28.47 -5.28 14.79
CA VAL A 30 27.52 -6.27 14.33
C VAL A 30 26.52 -5.43 13.56
N ALA A 31 26.84 -5.15 12.29
CA ALA A 31 25.80 -5.00 11.31
C ALA A 31 25.09 -6.35 11.37
N GLU A 32 24.10 -6.49 12.27
CA GLU A 32 23.03 -7.40 11.95
C GLU A 32 22.62 -6.98 10.54
N PRO A 33 22.80 -7.85 9.54
CA PRO A 33 22.37 -7.52 8.18
C PRO A 33 20.93 -7.05 8.34
N PHE A 34 20.53 -5.97 7.65
CA PHE A 34 19.21 -5.34 7.71
C PHE A 34 18.07 -6.36 7.52
N SER A 35 17.85 -7.18 8.54
CA SER A 35 17.14 -8.43 8.49
C SER A 35 15.81 -8.12 9.09
N THR A 36 14.81 -8.28 8.24
CA THR A 36 13.44 -8.01 8.61
C THR A 36 12.75 -9.28 9.13
N ALA A 37 13.44 -10.42 9.09
CA ALA A 37 12.96 -11.70 9.61
C ALA A 37 12.51 -11.67 11.09
N PRO A 38 13.16 -10.92 12.00
CA PRO A 38 12.73 -10.83 13.40
C PRO A 38 11.36 -10.17 13.60
N CYS A 39 10.84 -9.45 12.60
CA CYS A 39 9.54 -8.78 12.70
C CYS A 39 8.56 -9.09 11.56
N ALA A 40 8.98 -9.88 10.57
CA ALA A 40 8.07 -10.44 9.57
C ALA A 40 7.05 -11.36 10.24
N LEU A 41 5.80 -11.31 9.79
CA LEU A 41 4.78 -12.31 10.13
C LEU A 41 4.83 -13.46 9.13
N HIS A 42 4.53 -14.66 9.62
CA HIS A 42 4.42 -15.84 8.77
C HIS A 42 3.16 -15.79 7.92
N ARG A 43 3.28 -16.10 6.63
CA ARG A 43 2.14 -16.25 5.73
C ARG A 43 1.25 -17.38 6.22
N THR A 44 -0.03 -17.09 6.39
CA THR A 44 -1.06 -18.05 6.76
C THR A 44 -1.90 -18.43 5.54
N GLU A 45 -2.78 -19.42 5.70
CA GLU A 45 -3.74 -19.81 4.66
C GLU A 45 -4.94 -18.86 4.56
N ALA A 46 -4.97 -17.78 5.36
CA ALA A 46 -5.99 -16.75 5.25
C ALA A 46 -5.97 -16.10 3.86
N HIS A 47 -7.15 -15.89 3.28
CA HIS A 47 -7.33 -15.14 2.04
C HIS A 47 -6.78 -13.72 2.22
N HIS A 48 -5.75 -13.42 1.43
CA HIS A 48 -4.97 -12.19 1.53
C HIS A 48 -4.20 -11.99 2.86
N SER A 49 -3.69 -13.08 3.45
CA SER A 49 -2.84 -13.06 4.66
C SER A 49 -1.83 -11.90 4.68
N GLU A 50 -1.69 -11.24 5.82
CA GLU A 50 -0.69 -10.18 6.05
C GLU A 50 0.72 -10.70 6.38
N GLY A 51 0.91 -12.01 6.40
CA GLY A 51 2.24 -12.59 6.49
C GLY A 51 3.06 -12.37 5.22
N LEU A 52 4.34 -12.07 5.39
CA LEU A 52 5.23 -11.58 4.32
C LEU A 52 6.62 -12.23 4.33
N ASP A 53 6.80 -13.29 5.13
CA ASP A 53 7.98 -14.15 5.12
C ASP A 53 8.16 -14.89 3.79
N THR A 54 7.06 -15.14 3.07
CA THR A 54 7.02 -15.74 1.75
C THR A 54 6.01 -15.03 0.86
N TRP A 55 6.21 -15.11 -0.46
CA TRP A 55 5.26 -14.55 -1.43
C TRP A 55 4.23 -15.59 -1.85
N ASN A 56 2.97 -15.17 -1.94
CA ASN A 56 1.91 -16.00 -2.49
C ASN A 56 2.04 -16.13 -4.02
N THR A 57 2.61 -17.25 -4.46
CA THR A 57 2.87 -17.51 -5.90
C THR A 57 1.60 -17.61 -6.76
N ALA A 58 0.40 -17.68 -6.15
CA ALA A 58 -0.84 -17.55 -6.88
C ALA A 58 -1.07 -16.12 -7.42
N TYR A 59 -0.37 -15.11 -6.90
CA TYR A 59 -0.49 -13.70 -7.28
C TYR A 59 0.74 -13.21 -8.03
N ALA A 60 0.53 -12.26 -8.96
CA ALA A 60 1.61 -11.62 -9.69
C ALA A 60 2.36 -10.66 -8.76
N ARG A 61 3.70 -10.67 -8.80
CA ARG A 61 4.49 -9.66 -8.07
C ARG A 61 4.40 -8.31 -8.79
N PRO A 62 4.02 -7.21 -8.12
CA PRO A 62 3.97 -5.90 -8.75
C PRO A 62 5.37 -5.26 -8.76
N THR A 63 6.27 -5.81 -9.57
CA THR A 63 7.64 -5.30 -9.73
C THR A 63 7.95 -5.08 -11.20
N GLY A 64 8.68 -4.01 -11.53
CA GLY A 64 8.97 -3.65 -12.92
C GLY A 64 7.70 -3.19 -13.64
N THR A 65 7.63 -3.46 -14.95
CA THR A 65 6.46 -3.13 -15.76
C THR A 65 5.53 -4.32 -15.85
N VAL A 66 4.26 -4.11 -15.51
CA VAL A 66 3.19 -5.08 -15.72
C VAL A 66 2.20 -4.52 -16.73
N ASP A 67 1.98 -5.29 -17.80
CA ASP A 67 1.03 -4.97 -18.84
C ASP A 67 -0.38 -5.42 -18.45
N ALA A 68 -1.33 -4.50 -18.61
CA ALA A 68 -2.73 -4.70 -18.33
C ALA A 68 -3.58 -4.45 -19.58
N VAL A 69 -4.43 -5.39 -19.97
CA VAL A 69 -5.35 -5.20 -21.10
C VAL A 69 -6.70 -4.68 -20.61
N LEU A 70 -7.27 -3.70 -21.32
CA LEU A 70 -8.66 -3.28 -21.11
C LEU A 70 -9.51 -3.73 -22.28
N VAL A 71 -10.41 -4.67 -22.03
CA VAL A 71 -11.37 -5.21 -23.01
C VAL A 71 -12.72 -4.56 -22.77
N PHE A 72 -13.24 -3.87 -23.77
CA PHE A 72 -14.52 -3.15 -23.69
C PHE A 72 -15.64 -4.01 -24.26
N LEU A 73 -16.69 -4.23 -23.48
CA LEU A 73 -17.76 -5.20 -23.76
C LEU A 73 -19.10 -4.49 -23.92
N SER A 74 -19.68 -4.57 -25.12
CA SER A 74 -21.01 -4.02 -25.43
C SER A 74 -22.03 -5.15 -25.51
N PHE A 75 -23.32 -4.81 -25.35
CA PHE A 75 -24.39 -5.81 -25.28
C PHE A 75 -25.44 -5.60 -26.37
N PRO A 76 -26.15 -6.63 -26.84
CA PRO A 76 -27.16 -6.48 -27.88
C PRO A 76 -28.35 -5.57 -27.55
N ASP A 77 -28.66 -5.38 -26.26
CA ASP A 77 -29.74 -4.57 -25.71
C ASP A 77 -29.33 -3.11 -25.42
N ALA A 78 -28.07 -2.74 -25.70
CA ALA A 78 -27.55 -1.40 -25.49
C ALA A 78 -26.64 -0.94 -26.65
N ALA A 79 -26.66 0.34 -26.95
CA ALA A 79 -25.72 0.95 -27.88
C ALA A 79 -24.78 1.87 -27.06
N PRO A 80 -23.47 1.56 -27.00
CA PRO A 80 -22.54 2.36 -26.20
C PRO A 80 -22.52 3.81 -26.64
N ARG A 81 -22.72 4.74 -25.70
CA ARG A 81 -22.63 6.19 -25.97
C ARG A 81 -21.24 6.74 -25.68
N THR A 82 -20.46 6.03 -24.88
CA THR A 82 -19.10 6.38 -24.48
C THR A 82 -18.08 5.54 -25.26
N SER A 83 -16.98 6.16 -25.68
CA SER A 83 -15.92 5.44 -26.40
C SER A 83 -14.96 4.72 -25.44
N PRO A 84 -14.29 3.63 -25.87
CA PRO A 84 -13.20 3.00 -25.12
C PRO A 84 -12.11 3.97 -24.68
N ALA A 85 -11.80 4.98 -25.49
CA ALA A 85 -10.80 5.99 -25.18
C ALA A 85 -11.24 6.89 -24.00
N GLN A 86 -12.52 7.27 -23.95
CA GLN A 86 -13.08 8.04 -22.83
C GLN A 86 -13.07 7.22 -21.53
N LEU A 87 -13.55 5.97 -21.57
CA LEU A 87 -13.51 5.08 -20.40
C LEU A 87 -12.08 4.78 -19.94
N THR A 88 -11.13 4.68 -20.87
CA THR A 88 -9.71 4.56 -20.49
C THR A 88 -9.23 5.82 -19.76
N ALA A 89 -9.60 7.00 -20.26
CA ALA A 89 -9.18 8.29 -19.69
C ALA A 89 -9.75 8.56 -18.29
N ASP A 90 -10.87 7.92 -17.94
CA ASP A 90 -11.44 8.00 -16.60
C ASP A 90 -10.52 7.39 -15.53
N HIS A 91 -9.82 6.30 -15.87
CA HIS A 91 -8.96 5.57 -14.94
C HIS A 91 -7.48 5.86 -15.13
N PHE A 92 -7.04 6.11 -16.36
CA PHE A 92 -5.64 6.32 -16.71
C PHE A 92 -5.40 7.75 -17.19
N PRO A 93 -4.32 8.40 -16.72
CA PRO A 93 -3.17 7.83 -16.01
C PRO A 93 -3.27 7.88 -14.47
N VAL A 94 -4.44 8.13 -13.89
CA VAL A 94 -4.59 8.22 -12.41
C VAL A 94 -4.13 6.92 -11.72
N THR A 95 -4.61 5.76 -12.15
CA THR A 95 -4.23 4.46 -11.60
C THR A 95 -2.73 4.18 -11.77
N SER A 96 -2.16 4.40 -12.96
CA SER A 96 -0.71 4.21 -13.17
C SER A 96 0.14 5.14 -12.29
N ARG A 97 -0.29 6.40 -12.10
CA ARG A 97 0.42 7.35 -11.24
C ARG A 97 0.35 6.97 -9.77
N PHE A 98 -0.81 6.49 -9.30
CA PHE A 98 -0.97 6.01 -7.93
C PHE A 98 0.08 4.95 -7.60
N PHE A 99 0.17 3.91 -8.43
CA PHE A 99 1.12 2.81 -8.25
C PHE A 99 2.58 3.25 -8.42
N ALA A 100 2.88 4.12 -9.39
CA ALA A 100 4.23 4.66 -9.56
C ALA A 100 4.70 5.45 -8.32
N GLN A 101 3.80 6.22 -7.70
CA GLN A 101 4.10 6.95 -6.46
C GLN A 101 4.21 6.02 -5.25
N ALA A 102 3.24 5.12 -5.06
CA ALA A 102 3.21 4.19 -3.93
C ALA A 102 4.44 3.28 -3.89
N SER A 103 4.92 2.86 -5.07
CA SER A 103 6.06 1.95 -5.24
C SER A 103 7.43 2.63 -5.36
N TYR A 104 7.51 3.95 -5.22
CA TYR A 104 8.75 4.72 -5.41
C TYR A 104 9.37 4.52 -6.80
N GLY A 105 8.53 4.32 -7.82
CA GLY A 105 8.91 4.05 -9.20
C GLY A 105 9.35 2.61 -9.49
N ARG A 106 9.28 1.70 -8.51
CA ARG A 106 9.65 0.27 -8.68
C ARG A 106 8.61 -0.52 -9.47
N PHE A 107 7.39 -0.02 -9.56
CA PHE A 107 6.28 -0.66 -10.24
C PHE A 107 5.60 0.31 -11.22
N ALA A 108 5.38 -0.17 -12.45
CA ALA A 108 4.66 0.55 -13.49
C ALA A 108 3.56 -0.34 -14.08
N LEU A 109 2.30 0.04 -13.83
CA LEU A 109 1.14 -0.56 -14.48
C LEU A 109 0.91 0.11 -15.84
N ARG A 110 1.06 -0.63 -16.93
CA ARG A 110 0.95 -0.13 -18.30
C ARG A 110 -0.36 -0.60 -18.96
N PRO A 111 -1.32 0.30 -19.23
CA PRO A 111 -2.59 -0.06 -19.84
C PRO A 111 -2.48 -0.23 -21.37
N HIS A 112 -3.04 -1.31 -21.90
CA HIS A 112 -3.23 -1.58 -23.32
C HIS A 112 -4.73 -1.68 -23.62
N PRO A 113 -5.42 -0.54 -23.81
CA PRO A 113 -6.85 -0.54 -24.10
C PRO A 113 -7.14 -0.98 -25.53
N LEU A 114 -8.18 -1.81 -25.71
CA LEU A 114 -8.70 -2.10 -27.04
C LEU A 114 -9.40 -0.85 -27.59
N PRO A 115 -9.20 -0.50 -28.88
CA PRO A 115 -9.78 0.72 -29.45
C PRO A 115 -11.27 0.56 -29.81
N ARG A 116 -11.88 -0.60 -29.54
CA ARG A 116 -13.24 -0.95 -29.98
C ARG A 116 -13.98 -1.77 -28.94
N TRP A 117 -15.31 -1.69 -29.02
CA TRP A 117 -16.23 -2.55 -28.29
C TRP A 117 -16.26 -3.97 -28.89
N LEU A 118 -16.25 -4.98 -28.03
CA LEU A 118 -16.49 -6.37 -28.39
C LEU A 118 -17.91 -6.71 -27.99
N ARG A 119 -18.74 -7.09 -28.97
CA ARG A 119 -20.16 -7.36 -28.72
C ARG A 119 -20.33 -8.73 -28.06
N MET A 120 -20.90 -8.73 -26.87
CA MET A 120 -21.30 -9.92 -26.13
C MET A 120 -22.46 -10.65 -26.86
N PRO A 121 -22.56 -11.99 -26.73
CA PRO A 121 -23.56 -12.77 -27.45
C PRO A 121 -24.99 -12.65 -26.89
N ARG A 122 -25.13 -12.21 -25.63
CA ARG A 122 -26.40 -12.11 -24.91
C ARG A 122 -26.62 -10.68 -24.39
N PRO A 123 -27.88 -10.25 -24.19
CA PRO A 123 -28.19 -8.94 -23.59
C PRO A 123 -27.59 -8.82 -22.18
N SER A 124 -27.27 -7.59 -21.77
CA SER A 124 -26.69 -7.28 -20.46
C SER A 124 -27.52 -7.86 -19.30
N THR A 125 -28.84 -7.77 -19.42
CA THR A 125 -29.82 -8.28 -18.44
C THR A 125 -29.76 -9.79 -18.21
N ALA A 126 -29.19 -10.56 -19.14
CA ALA A 126 -29.04 -12.02 -19.00
C ALA A 126 -27.84 -12.44 -18.14
N TYR A 127 -26.94 -11.52 -17.80
CA TYR A 127 -25.74 -11.83 -16.99
C TYR A 127 -25.91 -11.46 -15.51
N ALA A 128 -27.00 -10.77 -15.14
CA ALA A 128 -27.29 -10.42 -13.76
C ALA A 128 -26.09 -9.75 -13.02
N MET A 129 -25.35 -8.88 -13.69
CA MET A 129 -24.16 -8.19 -13.17
C MET A 129 -24.58 -7.27 -12.03
N ARG A 130 -24.45 -7.74 -10.79
CA ARG A 130 -24.89 -7.08 -9.55
C ARG A 130 -23.95 -7.39 -8.40
N ARG A 131 -24.02 -6.65 -7.29
CA ARG A 131 -23.13 -6.82 -6.13
C ARG A 131 -23.05 -8.28 -5.62
N ASP A 132 -24.20 -8.85 -5.27
CA ASP A 132 -24.34 -10.25 -4.82
C ASP A 132 -24.51 -11.22 -6.01
N TRP A 133 -23.50 -11.22 -6.88
CA TRP A 133 -23.50 -11.99 -8.13
C TRP A 133 -23.41 -13.51 -7.88
N SER A 134 -24.33 -14.29 -8.47
CA SER A 134 -24.26 -15.75 -8.39
C SER A 134 -23.02 -16.29 -9.11
N ALA A 135 -22.46 -17.40 -8.64
CA ALA A 135 -21.30 -18.03 -9.26
C ALA A 135 -21.59 -18.49 -10.70
N GLU A 136 -22.81 -18.95 -10.97
CA GLU A 136 -23.24 -19.42 -12.29
C GLU A 136 -23.32 -18.27 -13.30
N ASP A 137 -24.01 -17.17 -12.94
CA ASP A 137 -24.16 -15.99 -13.81
C ASP A 137 -22.79 -15.36 -14.10
N ARG A 138 -21.94 -15.25 -13.07
CA ARG A 138 -20.57 -14.76 -13.19
C ARG A 138 -19.74 -15.62 -14.13
N ALA A 139 -19.80 -16.94 -13.97
CA ALA A 139 -19.10 -17.86 -14.86
C ALA A 139 -19.61 -17.72 -16.30
N ALA A 140 -20.92 -17.51 -16.49
CA ALA A 140 -21.52 -17.32 -17.80
C ALA A 140 -21.05 -16.03 -18.48
N TYR A 141 -20.97 -14.92 -17.74
CA TYR A 141 -20.40 -13.67 -18.22
C TYR A 141 -18.93 -13.82 -18.61
N LEU A 142 -18.10 -14.39 -17.74
CA LEU A 142 -16.67 -14.53 -17.99
C LEU A 142 -16.41 -15.45 -19.19
N ARG A 143 -17.10 -16.59 -19.30
CA ARG A 143 -16.96 -17.48 -20.47
C ARG A 143 -17.24 -16.74 -21.78
N ASP A 144 -18.35 -16.01 -21.84
CA ASP A 144 -18.75 -15.28 -23.05
C ASP A 144 -17.78 -14.11 -23.36
N ALA A 145 -17.34 -13.38 -22.33
CA ALA A 145 -16.39 -12.27 -22.45
C ALA A 145 -15.03 -12.73 -22.99
N PHE A 146 -14.49 -13.82 -22.43
CA PHE A 146 -13.23 -14.38 -22.93
C PHE A 146 -13.38 -14.99 -24.33
N ALA A 147 -14.48 -15.68 -24.63
CA ALA A 147 -14.71 -16.24 -25.96
C ALA A 147 -14.78 -15.18 -27.07
N VAL A 148 -15.25 -13.96 -26.77
CA VAL A 148 -15.22 -12.85 -27.74
C VAL A 148 -13.87 -12.13 -27.79
N ALA A 149 -13.17 -12.04 -26.67
CA ALA A 149 -11.90 -11.33 -26.54
C ALA A 149 -10.70 -12.12 -27.08
N ASP A 150 -10.67 -13.43 -26.88
CA ASP A 150 -9.61 -14.37 -27.31
C ASP A 150 -9.33 -14.29 -28.82
N LYS A 151 -10.34 -13.95 -29.62
CA LYS A 151 -10.20 -13.75 -31.07
C LYS A 151 -9.34 -12.53 -31.45
N GLN A 152 -9.01 -11.68 -30.48
CA GLN A 152 -8.43 -10.36 -30.70
C GLN A 152 -7.28 -10.04 -29.74
N VAL A 153 -7.19 -10.75 -28.62
CA VAL A 153 -6.25 -10.49 -27.54
C VAL A 153 -5.53 -11.80 -27.25
N ASP A 154 -4.20 -11.77 -27.37
CA ASP A 154 -3.33 -12.81 -26.82
C ASP A 154 -3.12 -12.53 -25.32
N PHE A 155 -3.82 -13.28 -24.48
CA PHE A 155 -3.82 -13.12 -23.03
C PHE A 155 -2.50 -13.54 -22.38
N SER A 156 -1.65 -14.33 -23.06
CA SER A 156 -0.34 -14.72 -22.53
C SER A 156 0.58 -13.52 -22.26
N ARG A 157 0.29 -12.38 -22.91
CA ARG A 157 1.04 -11.12 -22.82
C ARG A 157 0.67 -10.26 -21.61
N TYR A 158 -0.40 -10.58 -20.90
CA TYR A 158 -0.97 -9.73 -19.86
C TYR A 158 -1.01 -10.45 -18.52
N ARG A 159 -0.66 -9.73 -17.44
CA ARG A 159 -0.81 -10.24 -16.06
C ARG A 159 -2.04 -9.68 -15.37
N VAL A 160 -2.61 -8.60 -15.93
CA VAL A 160 -3.82 -7.95 -15.44
C VAL A 160 -4.80 -7.85 -16.61
N VAL A 161 -6.05 -8.25 -16.37
CA VAL A 161 -7.13 -8.20 -17.35
C VAL A 161 -8.28 -7.40 -16.75
N TYR A 162 -8.64 -6.31 -17.41
CA TYR A 162 -9.83 -5.52 -17.12
C TYR A 162 -10.91 -5.85 -18.14
N LEU A 163 -12.07 -6.30 -17.68
CA LEU A 163 -13.28 -6.44 -18.50
C LEU A 163 -14.19 -5.27 -18.18
N VAL A 164 -14.24 -4.30 -19.09
CA VAL A 164 -15.02 -3.06 -18.94
C VAL A 164 -16.36 -3.23 -19.63
N ALA A 165 -17.44 -3.28 -18.86
CA ALA A 165 -18.79 -3.32 -19.42
C ALA A 165 -19.24 -1.93 -19.89
N ASP A 166 -20.13 -1.88 -20.87
CA ASP A 166 -20.83 -0.65 -21.25
C ASP A 166 -21.63 -0.09 -20.06
N PRO A 167 -21.26 1.09 -19.51
CA PRO A 167 -21.90 1.66 -18.33
C PRO A 167 -23.37 2.05 -18.57
N ASP A 168 -23.78 2.19 -19.83
CA ASP A 168 -25.15 2.55 -20.19
C ASP A 168 -26.07 1.33 -20.40
N ALA A 169 -25.53 0.11 -20.31
CA ALA A 169 -26.30 -1.10 -20.55
C ALA A 169 -27.20 -1.41 -19.33
N PRO A 170 -28.50 -1.71 -19.55
CA PRO A 170 -29.50 -1.76 -18.48
C PRO A 170 -29.28 -2.89 -17.46
N GLY A 171 -28.48 -3.90 -17.79
CA GLY A 171 -28.13 -5.00 -16.90
C GLY A 171 -26.83 -4.82 -16.12
N VAL A 172 -26.15 -3.67 -16.22
CA VAL A 172 -24.90 -3.36 -15.52
C VAL A 172 -25.21 -2.55 -14.26
N ASP A 173 -24.92 -3.13 -13.10
CA ASP A 173 -24.95 -2.45 -11.80
C ASP A 173 -23.60 -1.78 -11.53
N SER A 174 -23.57 -0.45 -11.42
CA SER A 174 -22.33 0.30 -11.23
C SER A 174 -21.66 0.05 -9.88
N ASP A 175 -22.40 -0.39 -8.88
CA ASP A 175 -21.88 -0.68 -7.53
C ASP A 175 -21.29 -2.10 -7.44
N ALA A 176 -21.24 -2.82 -8.57
CA ALA A 176 -20.79 -4.21 -8.65
C ALA A 176 -19.39 -4.38 -9.23
N THR A 177 -18.65 -3.29 -9.49
CA THR A 177 -17.22 -3.35 -9.82
C THR A 177 -16.48 -4.12 -8.74
N LYS A 178 -15.67 -5.10 -9.15
CA LYS A 178 -14.85 -5.91 -8.26
C LYS A 178 -13.78 -6.67 -8.99
N VAL A 179 -12.76 -7.09 -8.27
CA VAL A 179 -11.91 -8.22 -8.62
C VAL A 179 -12.73 -9.51 -8.50
N VAL A 180 -12.61 -10.36 -9.51
CA VAL A 180 -13.13 -11.72 -9.48
C VAL A 180 -11.95 -12.67 -9.35
N ASN A 181 -11.86 -13.31 -8.18
CA ASN A 181 -10.96 -14.44 -7.93
C ASN A 181 -11.60 -15.73 -8.46
N LEU A 182 -10.88 -16.46 -9.31
CA LEU A 182 -11.32 -17.74 -9.88
C LEU A 182 -10.62 -18.89 -9.16
N ASP A 183 -11.40 -19.74 -8.50
CA ASP A 183 -10.89 -20.95 -7.83
C ASP A 183 -10.21 -21.89 -8.82
N THR A 184 -10.82 -22.03 -10.01
CA THR A 184 -10.23 -22.74 -11.15
C THR A 184 -9.79 -21.71 -12.19
N PRO A 185 -8.50 -21.68 -12.58
CA PRO A 185 -8.04 -20.73 -13.61
C PRO A 185 -8.80 -20.93 -14.92
N LEU A 186 -9.23 -19.84 -15.53
CA LEU A 186 -9.70 -19.87 -16.90
C LEU A 186 -8.50 -20.00 -17.82
N HIS A 187 -8.46 -21.06 -18.62
CA HIS A 187 -7.35 -21.31 -19.54
C HIS A 187 -7.68 -20.73 -20.92
N VAL A 188 -6.89 -19.74 -21.34
CA VAL A 188 -7.00 -19.03 -22.62
C VAL A 188 -5.58 -18.79 -23.13
N ASP A 189 -5.30 -18.96 -24.42
CA ASP A 189 -3.94 -18.80 -25.00
C ASP A 189 -2.82 -19.58 -24.28
N GLY A 190 -3.12 -20.74 -23.72
CA GLY A 190 -2.16 -21.52 -22.93
C GLY A 190 -1.74 -20.87 -21.61
N THR A 191 -2.37 -19.77 -21.20
CA THR A 191 -2.20 -19.13 -19.88
C THR A 191 -3.39 -19.39 -18.97
N GLY A 192 -3.11 -19.59 -17.69
CA GLY A 192 -4.14 -19.73 -16.66
C GLY A 192 -4.45 -18.37 -16.04
N ILE A 193 -5.58 -17.78 -16.41
CA ILE A 193 -6.07 -16.53 -15.85
C ILE A 193 -6.80 -16.85 -14.55
N ARG A 194 -6.20 -16.45 -13.43
CA ARG A 194 -6.75 -16.68 -12.08
C ARG A 194 -7.60 -15.52 -11.57
N ARG A 195 -7.37 -14.32 -12.10
CA ARG A 195 -7.99 -13.08 -11.62
C ARG A 195 -8.28 -12.15 -12.77
N VAL A 196 -9.43 -11.51 -12.67
CA VAL A 196 -9.92 -10.54 -13.64
C VAL A 196 -10.60 -9.45 -12.85
N VAL A 197 -10.37 -8.20 -13.23
CA VAL A 197 -11.11 -7.08 -12.66
C VAL A 197 -12.28 -6.79 -13.59
N THR A 198 -13.51 -6.98 -13.10
CA THR A 198 -14.72 -6.59 -13.81
C THR A 198 -15.06 -5.15 -13.45
N VAL A 199 -15.02 -4.27 -14.45
CA VAL A 199 -15.25 -2.83 -14.32
C VAL A 199 -16.66 -2.53 -14.80
N PHE A 200 -17.56 -2.29 -13.84
CA PHE A 200 -18.97 -1.98 -14.09
C PHE A 200 -19.31 -0.53 -13.76
N GLU A 201 -18.29 0.26 -13.40
CA GLU A 201 -18.38 1.66 -13.02
C GLU A 201 -19.22 2.52 -13.96
N LYS A 202 -19.86 3.53 -13.36
CA LYS A 202 -20.48 4.65 -14.08
C LYS A 202 -19.39 5.50 -14.79
N HIS A 203 -19.83 6.34 -15.73
CA HIS A 203 -18.99 7.34 -16.37
C HIS A 203 -19.43 8.75 -15.93
N PRO A 204 -18.64 9.51 -15.13
CA PRO A 204 -17.30 9.19 -14.62
C PRO A 204 -17.33 8.29 -13.36
N PRO A 205 -16.32 7.42 -13.17
CA PRO A 205 -16.27 6.44 -12.09
C PRO A 205 -15.96 7.07 -10.74
N ASP A 206 -16.10 6.29 -9.68
CA ASP A 206 -15.59 6.70 -8.38
C ASP A 206 -14.06 6.76 -8.37
N ARG A 207 -13.52 7.69 -7.56
CA ARG A 207 -12.08 7.99 -7.53
C ARG A 207 -11.31 6.76 -7.03
N LEU A 208 -10.20 6.43 -7.71
CA LEU A 208 -9.28 5.35 -7.34
C LEU A 208 -9.86 3.92 -7.29
N VAL A 209 -11.13 3.69 -7.65
CA VAL A 209 -11.74 2.35 -7.65
C VAL A 209 -10.91 1.32 -8.42
N LEU A 210 -10.45 1.65 -9.63
CA LEU A 210 -9.62 0.73 -10.41
C LEU A 210 -8.27 0.45 -9.74
N ALA A 211 -7.71 1.42 -8.99
CA ALA A 211 -6.49 1.20 -8.24
C ALA A 211 -6.72 0.24 -7.07
N HIS A 212 -7.84 0.39 -6.33
CA HIS A 212 -8.25 -0.49 -5.26
C HIS A 212 -8.39 -1.94 -5.76
N GLU A 213 -9.18 -2.14 -6.81
CA GLU A 213 -9.40 -3.48 -7.39
C GLU A 213 -8.11 -4.11 -7.94
N THR A 214 -7.19 -3.28 -8.43
CA THR A 214 -5.88 -3.74 -8.89
C THR A 214 -4.99 -4.15 -7.72
N GLY A 215 -5.16 -3.57 -6.52
CA GLY A 215 -4.47 -3.98 -5.30
C GLY A 215 -4.70 -5.45 -4.98
N HIS A 216 -5.93 -5.94 -5.11
CA HIS A 216 -6.24 -7.36 -4.91
C HIS A 216 -5.58 -8.30 -5.92
N VAL A 217 -5.32 -7.85 -7.16
CA VAL A 217 -4.55 -8.64 -8.14
C VAL A 217 -3.13 -8.94 -7.64
N PHE A 218 -2.62 -8.10 -6.73
CA PHE A 218 -1.30 -8.19 -6.11
C PHE A 218 -1.34 -8.64 -4.64
N ASP A 219 -2.40 -9.35 -4.25
CA ASP A 219 -2.55 -9.98 -2.93
C ASP A 219 -2.78 -9.02 -1.75
N LEU A 220 -3.35 -7.84 -1.98
CA LEU A 220 -3.81 -6.97 -0.90
C LEU A 220 -5.24 -7.32 -0.46
N PRO A 221 -5.54 -7.33 0.86
CA PRO A 221 -6.90 -7.52 1.37
C PRO A 221 -7.70 -6.23 1.34
N ASP A 222 -9.03 -6.35 1.39
CA ASP A 222 -9.91 -5.30 1.89
C ASP A 222 -9.66 -5.07 3.38
N LEU A 223 -9.51 -3.81 3.78
CA LEU A 223 -9.28 -3.42 5.18
C LEU A 223 -10.54 -2.92 5.90
N TYR A 224 -11.65 -2.74 5.19
CA TYR A 224 -12.92 -2.32 5.78
C TYR A 224 -13.67 -3.49 6.41
N HIS A 225 -14.54 -3.20 7.39
CA HIS A 225 -15.50 -4.18 7.89
C HIS A 225 -16.81 -4.02 7.12
N ARG A 226 -17.30 -5.10 6.49
CA ARG A 226 -18.67 -5.11 5.93
C ARG A 226 -19.68 -5.28 7.06
N PRO A 227 -20.51 -4.27 7.42
CA PRO A 227 -21.53 -4.43 8.44
C PRO A 227 -22.54 -5.50 8.01
N VAL A 228 -22.94 -6.37 8.95
CA VAL A 228 -23.78 -7.56 8.69
C VAL A 228 -25.17 -7.18 8.14
N ASP A 229 -25.66 -5.98 8.42
CA ASP A 229 -26.95 -5.45 7.99
C ASP A 229 -26.86 -4.42 6.84
N GLY A 230 -25.66 -4.21 6.29
CA GLY A 230 -25.39 -3.19 5.25
C GLY A 230 -25.60 -1.75 5.72
N LYS A 231 -25.82 -1.52 7.02
CA LYS A 231 -26.04 -0.22 7.65
C LYS A 231 -24.99 -0.03 8.73
N GLY A 232 -23.83 0.49 8.35
CA GLY A 232 -22.77 0.76 9.29
C GLY A 232 -21.62 1.47 8.60
N ASP A 233 -20.66 1.88 9.42
CA ASP A 233 -19.49 2.60 8.98
C ASP A 233 -18.42 1.62 8.51
N TRP A 234 -18.21 1.59 7.20
CA TRP A 234 -17.31 0.65 6.52
C TRP A 234 -15.85 1.00 6.84
N ASP A 235 -15.55 2.27 7.05
CA ASP A 235 -14.20 2.81 7.11
C ASP A 235 -13.62 2.83 8.54
N THR A 236 -14.23 2.10 9.47
CA THR A 236 -13.94 2.14 10.91
C THR A 236 -12.57 1.60 11.34
N TYR A 237 -11.95 0.73 10.55
CA TYR A 237 -10.65 0.15 10.93
C TYR A 237 -9.46 1.01 10.53
N VAL A 238 -9.49 1.66 9.36
CA VAL A 238 -8.33 2.37 8.83
C VAL A 238 -8.62 3.80 8.39
N GLY A 239 -9.89 4.21 8.35
CA GLY A 239 -10.32 5.55 7.97
C GLY A 239 -9.73 6.00 6.64
N ASP A 240 -9.15 7.20 6.64
CA ASP A 240 -8.56 7.82 5.46
C ASP A 240 -7.23 7.21 5.00
N TRP A 241 -6.62 6.32 5.79
CA TRP A 241 -5.18 6.09 5.78
C TRP A 241 -4.66 5.02 4.81
N ASP A 242 -5.53 4.32 4.09
CA ASP A 242 -5.14 3.33 3.08
C ASP A 242 -6.21 3.14 1.99
N LEU A 243 -5.77 3.04 0.73
CA LEU A 243 -6.63 2.77 -0.42
C LEU A 243 -7.49 1.51 -0.27
N MET A 244 -6.94 0.46 0.35
CA MET A 244 -7.60 -0.82 0.57
C MET A 244 -8.65 -0.77 1.68
N GLY A 245 -8.66 0.30 2.48
CA GLY A 245 -9.80 0.64 3.34
C GLY A 245 -10.83 1.46 2.59
N SER A 246 -10.39 2.56 1.96
CA SER A 246 -11.27 3.50 1.29
C SER A 246 -10.64 4.19 0.09
N GLN A 247 -11.25 4.04 -1.09
CA GLN A 247 -10.84 4.76 -2.30
C GLN A 247 -11.10 6.28 -2.23
N PHE A 248 -11.95 6.70 -1.29
CA PHE A 248 -12.31 8.10 -1.05
C PHE A 248 -11.43 8.78 0.00
N GLY A 249 -10.59 8.04 0.72
CA GLY A 249 -9.77 8.56 1.82
C GLY A 249 -8.92 9.77 1.46
N LEU A 250 -8.69 10.64 2.44
CA LEU A 250 -7.81 11.81 2.31
C LEU A 250 -6.32 11.44 2.21
N ALA A 251 -5.92 10.30 2.76
CA ALA A 251 -4.56 9.80 2.79
C ALA A 251 -4.46 8.35 2.25
N PRO A 252 -4.83 8.10 0.98
CA PRO A 252 -5.01 6.75 0.46
C PRO A 252 -3.69 6.08 0.03
N ASP A 253 -2.51 6.61 0.36
CA ASP A 253 -1.27 5.85 0.10
C ASP A 253 -1.32 4.52 0.86
N LEU A 254 -0.73 3.47 0.28
CA LEU A 254 -0.71 2.17 0.94
C LEU A 254 0.14 2.22 2.21
N PHE A 255 -0.26 1.52 3.26
CA PHE A 255 0.52 1.32 4.47
C PHE A 255 1.92 0.82 4.14
N ALA A 256 2.91 1.27 4.91
CA ALA A 256 4.28 0.82 4.78
C ALA A 256 4.40 -0.71 4.94
N TRP A 257 3.53 -1.35 5.72
CA TRP A 257 3.39 -2.80 5.80
C TRP A 257 3.05 -3.43 4.44
N HIS A 258 2.04 -2.91 3.75
CA HIS A 258 1.67 -3.36 2.41
C HIS A 258 2.77 -3.04 1.39
N LYS A 259 3.41 -1.87 1.46
CA LYS A 259 4.57 -1.57 0.61
C LYS A 259 5.73 -2.53 0.86
N TRP A 260 5.93 -3.01 2.08
CA TRP A 260 6.90 -4.07 2.39
C TRP A 260 6.48 -5.42 1.81
N LYS A 261 5.22 -5.84 2.03
CA LYS A 261 4.63 -7.07 1.46
C LYS A 261 4.79 -7.14 -0.06
N LEU A 262 4.57 -6.01 -0.76
CA LEU A 262 4.70 -5.90 -2.21
C LEU A 262 6.16 -5.80 -2.71
N GLY A 263 7.14 -5.72 -1.80
CA GLY A 263 8.57 -5.63 -2.12
C GLY A 263 9.02 -4.24 -2.58
N TRP A 264 8.31 -3.18 -2.19
CA TRP A 264 8.61 -1.80 -2.56
C TRP A 264 9.50 -1.08 -1.54
N LEU A 265 9.60 -1.60 -0.31
CA LEU A 265 10.57 -1.17 0.69
C LEU A 265 11.83 -2.04 0.63
N ASP A 266 13.01 -1.41 0.58
CA ASP A 266 14.27 -2.15 0.79
C ASP A 266 14.31 -2.66 2.26
N PRO A 267 14.99 -3.78 2.56
CA PRO A 267 15.09 -4.30 3.92
C PRO A 267 15.60 -3.28 4.95
N ARG A 268 16.53 -2.39 4.55
CA ARG A 268 17.05 -1.28 5.39
C ARG A 268 16.00 -0.22 5.76
N GLN A 269 14.87 -0.17 5.05
CA GLN A 269 13.79 0.78 5.30
C GLN A 269 12.79 0.26 6.32
N VAL A 270 12.96 -0.99 6.77
CA VAL A 270 12.14 -1.67 7.77
C VAL A 270 13.02 -1.94 8.99
N VAL A 271 12.59 -1.48 10.16
CA VAL A 271 13.33 -1.64 11.41
C VAL A 271 12.53 -2.48 12.39
N CYS A 272 13.05 -3.65 12.75
CA CYS A 272 12.46 -4.49 13.79
C CYS A 272 12.88 -3.97 15.18
N VAL A 273 11.93 -3.44 15.94
CA VAL A 273 12.12 -2.99 17.32
C VAL A 273 11.78 -4.15 18.25
N HIS A 274 12.75 -4.59 19.05
CA HIS A 274 12.65 -5.77 19.90
C HIS A 274 13.43 -5.59 21.21
N GLY A 275 13.26 -6.55 22.14
CA GLY A 275 13.83 -6.46 23.48
C GLY A 275 13.06 -5.49 24.37
N THR A 276 13.64 -5.10 25.50
CA THR A 276 12.98 -4.24 26.50
C THR A 276 13.54 -2.81 26.52
N ALA A 277 14.62 -2.56 25.79
CA ALA A 277 15.24 -1.24 25.74
C ALA A 277 14.52 -0.32 24.72
N PRO A 278 14.32 0.97 25.04
CA PRO A 278 13.83 1.93 24.08
C PRO A 278 14.76 2.02 22.86
N THR A 279 14.18 1.97 21.66
CA THR A 279 14.89 2.15 20.40
C THR A 279 14.54 3.51 19.81
N ARG A 280 15.55 4.35 19.60
CA ARG A 280 15.41 5.67 18.98
C ARG A 280 15.69 5.58 17.47
N LEU A 281 14.77 6.06 16.65
CA LEU A 281 14.78 5.92 15.20
C LEU A 281 14.49 7.26 14.51
N THR A 282 14.92 7.39 13.26
CA THR A 282 14.48 8.47 12.37
C THR A 282 13.65 7.87 11.24
N LEU A 283 12.35 8.14 11.23
CA LEU A 283 11.41 7.71 10.21
C LEU A 283 11.22 8.81 9.16
N GLU A 284 11.54 8.51 7.91
CA GLU A 284 11.20 9.40 6.80
C GLU A 284 9.70 9.38 6.53
N PRO A 285 9.11 10.48 6.02
CA PRO A 285 7.74 10.46 5.51
C PRO A 285 7.55 9.32 4.50
N LEU A 286 6.44 8.60 4.59
CA LEU A 286 6.19 7.43 3.77
C LEU A 286 6.20 7.78 2.27
N ALA A 287 5.67 8.95 1.92
CA ALA A 287 5.66 9.47 0.55
C ALA A 287 7.06 9.87 0.02
N ALA A 288 8.10 9.93 0.87
CA ALA A 288 9.43 10.33 0.42
C ALA A 288 10.01 9.31 -0.57
N GLY A 289 10.21 9.74 -1.81
CA GLY A 289 10.78 8.94 -2.87
C GLY A 289 11.06 9.77 -4.13
N PRO A 290 11.58 9.14 -5.19
CA PRO A 290 11.93 9.83 -6.42
C PRO A 290 10.75 10.62 -7.00
N GLY A 291 10.97 11.88 -7.34
CA GLY A 291 9.96 12.74 -7.98
C GLY A 291 8.83 13.25 -7.08
N VAL A 292 8.84 12.93 -5.79
CA VAL A 292 7.88 13.49 -4.81
C VAL A 292 8.50 14.72 -4.15
N ALA A 293 7.87 15.88 -4.35
CA ALA A 293 8.28 17.11 -3.68
C ALA A 293 7.83 17.09 -2.22
N LEU A 294 8.79 17.03 -1.30
CA LEU A 294 8.57 17.19 0.13
C LEU A 294 9.03 18.56 0.60
N ARG A 295 8.32 19.12 1.59
CA ARG A 295 8.72 20.34 2.29
C ARG A 295 9.37 19.96 3.61
N GLY A 296 10.59 20.44 3.83
CA GLY A 296 11.25 20.37 5.13
C GLY A 296 10.55 21.25 6.17
N THR A 297 11.01 21.19 7.42
CA THR A 297 10.40 21.93 8.54
C THR A 297 10.46 23.46 8.35
N GLY A 298 11.45 23.96 7.61
CA GLY A 298 11.57 25.37 7.22
C GLY A 298 10.82 25.76 5.95
N GLY A 299 9.98 24.87 5.38
CA GLY A 299 9.21 25.12 4.16
C GLY A 299 10.00 25.01 2.84
N ALA A 300 11.33 24.93 2.91
CA ALA A 300 12.18 24.66 1.76
C ALA A 300 12.00 23.21 1.25
N PRO A 301 12.24 22.94 -0.05
CA PRO A 301 12.28 21.57 -0.56
C PRO A 301 13.26 20.71 0.24
N ALA A 302 12.80 19.55 0.70
CA ALA A 302 13.65 18.57 1.35
C ALA A 302 14.44 17.78 0.31
N PHE A 303 15.75 17.63 0.53
CA PHE A 303 16.64 16.80 -0.27
C PHE A 303 17.22 15.66 0.56
N GLY A 304 17.58 14.56 -0.09
CA GLY A 304 18.27 13.44 0.56
C GLY A 304 17.37 12.43 1.28
N LEU A 305 16.04 12.60 1.22
CA LEU A 305 15.08 11.59 1.69
C LEU A 305 14.77 10.56 0.60
N GLY A 306 14.29 9.39 1.02
CA GLY A 306 13.79 8.31 0.17
C GLY A 306 14.46 6.96 0.42
N HIS A 307 15.56 6.94 1.16
CA HIS A 307 16.38 5.74 1.39
C HIS A 307 16.50 5.33 2.86
N GLY A 308 16.06 6.19 3.79
CA GLY A 308 16.03 5.90 5.22
C GLY A 308 14.88 4.98 5.65
N ALA A 309 14.78 4.75 6.96
CA ALA A 309 13.72 3.97 7.57
C ALA A 309 12.35 4.60 7.30
N LYS A 310 11.37 3.78 6.93
CA LYS A 310 9.98 4.17 6.65
C LYS A 310 8.97 3.43 7.52
N LEU A 311 9.34 2.22 7.95
CA LEU A 311 8.52 1.35 8.78
C LEU A 311 9.33 0.90 9.99
N ALA A 312 8.81 1.11 11.20
CA ALA A 312 9.25 0.39 12.39
C ALA A 312 8.20 -0.64 12.79
N VAL A 313 8.62 -1.82 13.25
CA VAL A 313 7.73 -2.92 13.59
C VAL A 313 8.09 -3.47 14.96
N VAL A 314 7.10 -3.65 15.82
CA VAL A 314 7.21 -4.39 17.09
C VAL A 314 6.32 -5.63 16.98
N ARG A 315 6.89 -6.84 17.06
CA ARG A 315 6.04 -8.04 17.17
C ARG A 315 5.35 -8.06 18.53
N THR A 316 4.06 -8.31 18.51
CA THR A 316 3.21 -8.41 19.72
C THR A 316 2.73 -9.84 19.97
N GLY A 317 2.93 -10.73 18.99
CA GLY A 317 2.61 -12.15 19.11
C GLY A 317 3.16 -12.97 17.93
N PRO A 318 2.77 -14.25 17.83
CA PRO A 318 3.19 -15.13 16.73
C PRO A 318 2.60 -14.72 15.37
N ASP A 319 1.40 -14.13 15.36
CA ASP A 319 0.69 -13.69 14.16
C ASP A 319 0.32 -12.20 14.18
N SER A 320 0.89 -11.44 15.12
CA SER A 320 0.50 -10.05 15.35
C SER A 320 1.72 -9.13 15.55
N ALA A 321 1.57 -7.91 15.03
CA ALA A 321 2.57 -6.86 15.15
C ALA A 321 1.93 -5.49 15.24
N LEU A 322 2.68 -4.54 15.79
CA LEU A 322 2.43 -3.11 15.66
C LEU A 322 3.40 -2.52 14.64
N ALA A 323 2.87 -1.69 13.76
CA ALA A 323 3.62 -0.96 12.76
C ALA A 323 3.50 0.54 13.00
N PHE A 324 4.61 1.24 12.75
CA PHE A 324 4.76 2.67 12.97
C PHE A 324 5.33 3.30 11.70
N GLU A 325 4.65 4.31 11.17
CA GLU A 325 5.06 5.01 9.95
C GLU A 325 4.78 6.51 10.03
N ALA A 326 5.58 7.31 9.33
CA ALA A 326 5.39 8.75 9.28
C ALA A 326 4.49 9.14 8.10
N ARG A 327 3.32 9.73 8.39
CA ARG A 327 2.35 10.21 7.40
C ARG A 327 2.31 11.73 7.33
N GLY A 328 1.99 12.26 6.16
CA GLY A 328 1.86 13.69 5.93
C GLY A 328 1.50 14.03 4.49
N THR A 329 1.27 15.33 4.23
CA THR A 329 0.65 15.83 3.00
C THR A 329 1.58 15.80 1.78
N ALA A 330 1.80 14.62 1.19
CA ALA A 330 2.61 14.44 -0.02
C ALA A 330 2.28 13.16 -0.79
N GLY A 331 2.65 13.11 -2.08
CA GLY A 331 2.39 11.95 -2.93
C GLY A 331 0.90 11.63 -3.02
N ASN A 332 0.53 10.37 -2.77
CA ASN A 332 -0.86 9.93 -2.73
C ASN A 332 -1.63 10.58 -1.55
N ASP A 333 -0.96 10.94 -0.46
CA ASP A 333 -1.54 11.56 0.75
C ASP A 333 -1.69 13.08 0.66
N ARG A 334 -1.63 13.67 -0.54
CA ARG A 334 -1.66 15.13 -0.73
C ARG A 334 -2.92 15.84 -0.19
N ALA A 335 -4.01 15.10 0.05
CA ALA A 335 -5.23 15.64 0.64
C ALA A 335 -5.29 15.45 2.17
N SER A 336 -4.29 14.79 2.76
CA SER A 336 -4.20 14.59 4.19
C SER A 336 -4.11 15.93 4.93
N CYS A 337 -4.99 16.08 5.90
CA CYS A 337 -5.16 17.25 6.74
C CYS A 337 -4.38 17.16 8.08
N ARG A 338 -3.95 15.95 8.46
CA ARG A 338 -3.16 15.67 9.67
C ARG A 338 -1.88 14.93 9.29
N GLN A 339 -0.86 15.05 10.13
CA GLN A 339 0.44 14.42 9.92
C GLN A 339 0.98 13.97 11.27
N GLY A 340 1.84 12.95 11.27
CA GLY A 340 2.40 12.41 12.49
C GLY A 340 2.88 10.98 12.31
N ILE A 341 3.05 10.29 13.43
CA ILE A 341 3.36 8.87 13.45
C ILE A 341 2.07 8.10 13.56
N LEU A 342 1.67 7.45 12.47
CA LEU A 342 0.53 6.57 12.45
C LEU A 342 0.94 5.22 13.06
N VAL A 343 0.10 4.71 13.94
CA VAL A 343 0.28 3.41 14.61
C VAL A 343 -0.87 2.51 14.20
N TYR A 344 -0.57 1.28 13.79
CA TYR A 344 -1.60 0.30 13.43
C TYR A 344 -1.21 -1.11 13.84
N ARG A 345 -2.23 -1.91 14.13
CA ARG A 345 -2.13 -3.35 14.36
C ARG A 345 -2.15 -4.08 13.04
N VAL A 346 -1.36 -5.14 12.95
CA VAL A 346 -1.37 -6.08 11.83
C VAL A 346 -1.62 -7.47 12.38
N ARG A 347 -2.56 -8.21 11.77
CA ARG A 347 -2.93 -9.58 12.12
C ARG A 347 -2.75 -10.49 10.90
N GLY A 348 -1.74 -11.35 10.93
CA GLY A 348 -1.38 -12.25 9.83
C GLY A 348 -2.43 -13.31 9.48
N GLY A 349 -3.28 -13.67 10.46
CA GLY A 349 -4.32 -14.70 10.32
C GLY A 349 -5.73 -14.17 10.05
N ALA A 350 -5.93 -12.85 9.98
CA ALA A 350 -7.24 -12.27 9.68
C ALA A 350 -7.49 -12.27 8.16
N GLU A 351 -8.71 -12.64 7.79
CA GLU A 351 -9.17 -12.67 6.40
C GLU A 351 -9.43 -11.25 5.85
N SER A 352 -9.37 -11.10 4.53
CA SER A 352 -9.86 -9.90 3.82
C SER A 352 -11.27 -9.51 4.30
N GLY A 353 -11.47 -8.23 4.63
CA GLY A 353 -12.72 -7.71 5.19
C GLY A 353 -12.95 -8.00 6.69
N GLY A 354 -12.01 -8.71 7.33
CA GLY A 354 -12.03 -9.05 8.75
C GLY A 354 -11.18 -8.13 9.64
N GLY A 355 -10.70 -7.00 9.11
CA GLY A 355 -9.78 -6.09 9.81
C GLY A 355 -8.37 -6.65 10.03
N PRO A 356 -7.67 -7.12 8.97
CA PRO A 356 -6.30 -7.60 9.10
C PRO A 356 -5.29 -6.48 9.43
N VAL A 357 -5.68 -5.23 9.18
CA VAL A 357 -5.00 -4.02 9.64
C VAL A 357 -6.00 -3.11 10.35
N GLU A 358 -5.60 -2.53 11.47
CA GLU A 358 -6.45 -1.65 12.30
C GLU A 358 -5.62 -0.47 12.82
N VAL A 359 -5.97 0.76 12.43
CA VAL A 359 -5.36 1.99 12.92
C VAL A 359 -5.69 2.15 14.41
N VAL A 360 -4.67 2.50 15.19
CA VAL A 360 -4.84 2.82 16.61
C VAL A 360 -4.95 4.32 16.74
N ASP A 361 -6.10 4.78 17.23
CA ASP A 361 -6.36 6.18 17.48
C ASP A 361 -5.59 6.69 18.71
N ALA A 362 -4.65 7.60 18.50
CA ALA A 362 -3.94 8.28 19.58
C ALA A 362 -4.79 9.34 20.29
N HIS A 363 -5.91 9.75 19.68
CA HIS A 363 -6.79 10.81 20.15
C HIS A 363 -8.28 10.39 20.20
N PRO A 364 -8.64 9.32 20.95
CA PRO A 364 -9.99 8.70 20.95
C PRO A 364 -11.13 9.57 21.50
N HIS A 365 -10.86 10.83 21.81
CA HIS A 365 -11.81 11.81 22.32
C HIS A 365 -11.94 13.04 21.42
N THR A 366 -11.23 13.05 20.29
CA THR A 366 -11.32 14.09 19.27
C THR A 366 -11.55 13.45 17.91
N GLU A 367 -11.78 14.31 16.92
CA GLU A 367 -11.93 13.93 15.53
C GLU A 367 -11.39 15.08 14.67
N ALA A 368 -11.10 14.82 13.40
CA ALA A 368 -10.64 15.85 12.49
C ALA A 368 -11.26 15.73 11.11
N CYS A 369 -11.13 16.82 10.33
CA CYS A 369 -11.38 16.82 8.89
C CYS A 369 -12.82 16.44 8.52
N TRP A 370 -13.77 16.81 9.39
CA TRP A 370 -15.21 16.53 9.34
C TRP A 370 -15.88 16.79 7.98
N GLU A 371 -15.37 17.73 7.18
CA GLU A 371 -15.95 18.04 5.86
C GLU A 371 -15.65 16.99 4.80
N ASN A 372 -14.47 16.35 4.84
CA ASN A 372 -13.93 15.59 3.72
C ASN A 372 -13.38 14.21 4.09
N SER A 373 -13.24 13.91 5.38
CA SER A 373 -12.79 12.60 5.86
C SER A 373 -13.90 11.57 5.65
N VAL A 374 -13.49 10.37 5.24
CA VAL A 374 -14.41 9.22 5.17
C VAL A 374 -14.77 8.72 6.57
N TYR A 375 -13.89 8.95 7.55
CA TYR A 375 -14.11 8.58 8.95
C TYR A 375 -13.40 9.58 9.89
N PRO A 376 -14.05 10.71 10.23
CA PRO A 376 -13.48 11.77 11.04
C PRO A 376 -12.81 11.34 12.36
N PRO A 377 -13.33 10.33 13.11
CA PRO A 377 -12.69 9.87 14.34
C PRO A 377 -11.26 9.34 14.17
N LEU A 378 -10.88 8.82 13.00
CA LEU A 378 -9.49 8.38 12.76
C LEU A 378 -8.66 9.42 12.00
N ALA A 379 -9.23 10.54 11.59
CA ALA A 379 -8.52 11.53 10.77
C ALA A 379 -7.36 12.22 11.54
N ASP A 380 -7.41 12.27 12.87
CA ASP A 380 -6.33 12.71 13.76
C ASP A 380 -5.65 11.57 14.55
N ALA A 381 -5.81 10.32 14.13
CA ALA A 381 -5.16 9.17 14.76
C ALA A 381 -3.62 9.26 14.92
N PRO A 382 -2.83 9.89 14.02
CA PRO A 382 -1.37 9.94 14.17
C PRO A 382 -0.92 10.64 15.46
N VAL A 383 0.09 10.08 16.12
CA VAL A 383 0.77 10.70 17.26
C VAL A 383 1.54 11.94 16.77
N SER A 384 1.28 13.10 17.37
CA SER A 384 1.84 14.39 16.96
C SER A 384 3.23 14.65 17.54
N LEU A 385 3.92 15.64 16.99
CA LEU A 385 5.22 16.09 17.51
C LEU A 385 5.12 16.54 18.97
N GLY A 386 5.98 16.00 19.82
CA GLY A 386 6.03 16.27 21.25
C GLY A 386 5.14 15.35 22.09
N GLU A 387 4.32 14.51 21.45
CA GLU A 387 3.43 13.60 22.15
C GLU A 387 4.08 12.25 22.45
N SER A 388 3.47 11.57 23.42
CA SER A 388 3.77 10.22 23.82
C SER A 388 2.48 9.42 23.85
N PHE A 389 2.48 8.23 23.27
CA PHE A 389 1.33 7.35 23.21
C PHE A 389 1.72 5.93 23.59
N THR A 390 0.92 5.28 24.44
CA THR A 390 1.08 3.86 24.77
C THR A 390 -0.09 3.10 24.16
N VAL A 391 0.21 2.14 23.31
CA VAL A 391 -0.80 1.36 22.58
C VAL A 391 -1.63 0.53 23.58
N PRO A 392 -2.96 0.75 23.66
CA PRO A 392 -3.81 0.09 24.64
C PRO A 392 -3.92 -1.42 24.41
N GLY A 393 -3.51 -2.22 25.39
CA GLY A 393 -3.56 -3.69 25.34
C GLY A 393 -2.21 -4.33 25.02
N GLU A 394 -1.32 -3.63 24.32
CA GLU A 394 0.00 -4.12 23.94
C GLU A 394 1.12 -3.54 24.79
N GLY A 395 0.92 -2.39 25.46
CA GLY A 395 1.91 -1.78 26.35
C GLY A 395 3.14 -1.19 25.64
N VAL A 396 3.17 -1.20 24.31
CA VAL A 396 4.23 -0.58 23.51
C VAL A 396 4.04 0.93 23.51
N LYS A 397 5.10 1.67 23.83
CA LYS A 397 5.08 3.14 23.90
C LYS A 397 5.83 3.74 22.72
N VAL A 398 5.26 4.77 22.09
CA VAL A 398 5.92 5.62 21.09
C VAL A 398 5.97 7.07 21.57
N GLU A 399 7.11 7.70 21.39
CA GLU A 399 7.34 9.12 21.70
C GLU A 399 7.86 9.81 20.46
N VAL A 400 7.21 10.89 20.04
CA VAL A 400 7.55 11.64 18.83
C VAL A 400 8.36 12.86 19.25
N GLU A 401 9.68 12.71 19.28
CA GLU A 401 10.57 13.65 19.97
C GLU A 401 10.85 14.92 19.15
N ASP A 402 11.12 14.79 17.86
CA ASP A 402 11.61 15.90 17.02
C ASP A 402 11.34 15.68 15.53
N ARG A 403 11.56 16.73 14.72
CA ARG A 403 11.64 16.66 13.26
C ARG A 403 12.99 17.19 12.77
N THR A 404 13.67 16.39 11.95
CA THR A 404 14.87 16.82 11.23
C THR A 404 14.56 17.99 10.29
N ALA A 405 15.59 18.76 9.89
CA ALA A 405 15.44 19.84 8.91
C ALA A 405 14.84 19.36 7.57
N SER A 406 15.15 18.13 7.16
CA SER A 406 14.57 17.48 5.98
C SER A 406 13.12 17.05 6.15
N GLY A 407 12.56 17.09 7.36
CA GLY A 407 11.16 16.76 7.64
C GLY A 407 10.91 15.32 8.09
N ALA A 408 11.96 14.49 8.23
CA ALA A 408 11.89 13.17 8.88
C ALA A 408 11.67 13.29 10.38
N TRP A 409 11.03 12.28 10.96
CA TRP A 409 10.55 12.25 12.34
C TRP A 409 11.49 11.44 13.22
N THR A 410 11.90 12.02 14.33
CA THR A 410 12.66 11.30 15.36
C THR A 410 11.69 10.74 16.38
N VAL A 411 11.71 9.42 16.53
CA VAL A 411 10.82 8.69 17.43
C VAL A 411 11.60 7.82 18.38
N ARG A 412 11.04 7.57 19.57
CA ARG A 412 11.51 6.56 20.50
C ARG A 412 10.40 5.56 20.73
N ILE A 413 10.67 4.29 20.39
CA ILE A 413 9.72 3.18 20.56
C ILE A 413 10.24 2.28 21.68
N THR A 414 9.42 2.06 22.69
CA THR A 414 9.71 1.18 23.83
C THR A 414 8.76 0.00 23.76
N PRO A 415 9.25 -1.22 23.45
CA PRO A 415 8.43 -2.42 23.51
C PRO A 415 7.90 -2.67 24.92
N ALA A 416 6.84 -3.47 25.03
CA ALA A 416 6.36 -3.90 26.33
C ALA A 416 7.41 -4.75 27.06
N LEU A 417 7.42 -4.64 28.38
CA LEU A 417 8.14 -5.58 29.24
C LEU A 417 7.48 -6.95 29.08
N SER A 418 8.23 -7.95 28.64
CA SER A 418 7.78 -9.34 28.69
C SER A 418 7.81 -9.79 30.15
N ASP A 419 6.65 -10.08 30.74
CA ASP A 419 6.56 -10.78 32.02
C ASP A 419 6.95 -12.26 31.89
#